data_AF-W4QCN5-F1
#
_entry.id   AF-W4QCN5-F1
#
_cell.length_a   1.000
_cell.length_b   1.000
_cell.length_c   1.000
_cell.angle_alpha   90.00
_cell.angle_beta   90.00
_cell.angle_gamma   90.00
#
_symmetry.space_group_name_H-M   'P 1'
#
loop_
_entity.id
_entity.type
_entity.pdbx_description
1 polymer ?
#
loop_
_entity_poly.entity_id
_entity_poly.type
_entity_poly.pdbx_seq_one_letter_code
_entity_poly.pdbx_strand_id
1 'polypeptide(L)'
;MSMVARKIQEQHQSQVQTTKRIKRMRSSVTLGEKLIMSIVAITVFVILSVIVHNFATLYSVNKEVQQLETVIAQQQEVNDGLHLQVLELSEPDRILSIAKELGMVLDDNKVKVVQN
;
A
#
# COMPACT_ATOMS: atom_id res chain seq x y z
N MET A 1 50.26 32.77 -72.78
CA MET A 1 51.21 33.58 -71.99
C MET A 1 50.56 34.92 -71.69
N SER A 2 50.49 35.31 -70.41
CA SER A 2 50.23 36.65 -69.84
C SER A 2 49.10 37.50 -70.46
N MET A 3 48.16 38.05 -69.71
CA MET A 3 48.44 38.89 -68.57
C MET A 3 47.12 39.18 -67.85
N VAL A 4 46.99 38.62 -66.66
CA VAL A 4 45.96 38.95 -65.67
C VAL A 4 46.42 40.22 -64.96
N ALA A 5 45.87 41.38 -65.30
CA ALA A 5 45.94 42.56 -64.45
C ALA A 5 44.97 43.65 -64.92
N ARG A 6 44.15 44.14 -63.98
CA ARG A 6 43.44 45.42 -63.98
C ARG A 6 42.18 45.52 -64.86
N LYS A 7 41.05 45.18 -64.24
CA LYS A 7 40.07 46.25 -63.98
C LYS A 7 39.58 46.14 -62.55
N ILE A 8 40.20 46.97 -61.73
CA ILE A 8 39.83 47.32 -60.38
C ILE A 8 38.46 48.04 -60.46
N GLN A 9 37.53 47.60 -59.59
CA GLN A 9 36.58 48.46 -58.87
C GLN A 9 35.25 48.85 -59.52
N GLU A 10 34.26 48.01 -59.26
CA GLU A 10 33.02 48.41 -58.57
C GLU A 10 32.95 47.48 -57.33
N GLN A 11 33.41 47.85 -56.14
CA GLN A 11 32.81 48.78 -55.18
C GLN A 11 31.28 48.63 -55.02
N HIS A 12 30.82 47.62 -54.29
CA HIS A 12 30.31 47.87 -52.93
C HIS A 12 29.88 46.61 -52.18
N GLN A 13 30.18 46.67 -50.89
CA GLN A 13 29.59 45.89 -49.80
C GLN A 13 29.81 44.38 -49.84
N SER A 14 30.97 44.02 -49.29
CA SER A 14 31.05 42.92 -48.33
C SER A 14 29.80 42.93 -47.44
N GLN A 15 28.81 42.11 -47.76
CA GLN A 15 27.90 41.59 -46.75
C GLN A 15 28.81 40.81 -45.80
N VAL A 16 29.24 41.49 -44.75
CA VAL A 16 29.73 40.83 -43.55
C VAL A 16 28.53 40.02 -43.09
N GLN A 17 28.45 38.77 -43.53
CA GLN A 17 27.64 37.77 -42.90
C GLN A 17 28.21 37.65 -41.51
N THR A 18 27.71 38.48 -40.61
CA THR A 18 27.76 38.24 -39.18
C THR A 18 26.89 37.00 -38.98
N THR A 19 27.47 35.86 -39.31
CA THR A 19 27.11 34.62 -38.65
C THR A 19 27.35 34.92 -37.18
N LYS A 20 26.30 35.41 -36.51
CA LYS A 20 26.22 35.37 -35.06
C LYS A 20 26.39 33.89 -34.75
N ARG A 21 27.64 33.49 -34.50
CA ARG A 21 27.93 32.22 -33.85
C ARG A 21 27.13 32.31 -32.58
N ILE A 22 25.97 31.65 -32.56
CA ILE A 22 25.27 31.32 -31.35
C ILE A 22 26.29 30.46 -30.62
N LYS A 23 27.08 31.12 -29.76
CA LYS A 23 28.03 30.47 -28.89
C LYS A 23 27.13 29.59 -28.04
N ARG A 24 27.04 28.30 -28.39
CA ARG A 24 26.45 27.29 -27.52
C ARG A 24 27.28 27.37 -26.26
N MET A 25 26.81 28.16 -25.30
CA MET A 25 27.35 28.16 -23.96
C MET A 25 27.11 26.73 -23.52
N ARG A 26 28.17 25.92 -23.53
CA ARG A 26 28.14 24.64 -22.82
C ARG A 26 27.87 25.06 -21.39
N SER A 27 26.61 24.91 -20.96
CA SER A 27 26.21 25.09 -19.57
C SER A 27 26.97 24.01 -18.82
N SER A 28 28.20 24.35 -18.46
CA SER A 28 29.06 23.49 -17.68
C SER A 28 28.49 23.62 -16.30
N VAL A 29 27.82 22.56 -15.85
CA VAL A 29 27.27 22.42 -14.51
C VAL A 29 28.28 23.00 -13.53
N THR A 30 27.91 24.11 -12.90
CA THR A 30 28.84 24.80 -12.00
C THR A 30 29.17 23.87 -10.84
N LEU A 31 30.39 23.95 -10.28
CA LEU A 31 30.84 23.03 -9.23
C LEU A 31 29.85 22.94 -8.06
N GLY A 32 29.16 24.04 -7.74
CA GLY A 32 28.11 24.09 -6.72
C GLY A 32 26.83 23.34 -7.13
N GLU A 33 26.38 23.44 -8.38
CA GLU A 33 25.22 22.71 -8.89
C GLU A 33 25.45 21.19 -8.85
N LYS A 34 26.69 20.73 -9.13
CA LYS A 34 27.06 19.32 -9.02
C LYS A 34 27.01 18.81 -7.57
N LEU A 35 27.36 19.65 -6.60
CA LEU A 35 27.28 19.34 -5.17
C LEU A 35 25.82 19.23 -4.71
N ILE A 36 24.96 20.18 -5.11
CA ILE A 36 23.52 20.14 -4.79
C ILE A 36 22.87 18.89 -5.40
N MET A 37 23.19 18.56 -6.66
CA MET A 37 22.71 17.33 -7.30
C MET A 37 23.16 16.07 -6.56
N SER A 38 24.41 16.03 -6.06
CA SER A 38 24.90 14.90 -5.26
C SER A 38 24.13 14.77 -3.94
N ILE A 39 23.89 15.87 -3.24
CA ILE A 39 23.15 15.87 -1.97
C ILE A 39 21.70 15.42 -2.20
N VAL A 40 21.05 15.95 -3.23
CA VAL A 40 19.68 15.55 -3.59
C VAL A 40 19.62 14.06 -3.96
N ALA A 41 20.58 13.55 -4.73
CA ALA A 41 20.65 12.13 -5.08
C ALA A 41 20.79 11.23 -3.84
N ILE A 42 21.64 11.61 -2.88
CA ILE A 42 21.80 10.88 -1.62
C ILE A 42 20.51 10.91 -0.81
N THR A 43 19.88 12.08 -0.67
CA THR A 43 18.62 12.22 0.08
C THR A 43 17.51 11.37 -0.52
N VAL A 44 17.36 11.38 -1.85
CA VAL A 44 16.39 10.52 -2.55
C VAL A 44 16.70 9.05 -2.31
N PHE A 45 17.97 8.65 -2.38
CA PHE A 45 18.37 7.26 -2.12
C PHE A 45 18.04 6.80 -0.70
N VAL A 46 18.25 7.65 0.31
CA VAL A 46 17.89 7.36 1.70
C VAL A 46 16.39 7.22 1.86
N ILE A 47 15.59 8.12 1.28
CA ILE A 47 14.13 8.05 1.33
C ILE A 47 13.62 6.76 0.70
N LEU A 48 14.12 6.41 -0.49
CA LEU A 48 13.77 5.16 -1.16
C LEU A 48 14.15 3.93 -0.32
N SER A 49 15.31 3.95 0.31
CA SER A 49 15.77 2.86 1.18
C SER A 49 14.87 2.68 2.41
N VAL A 50 14.45 3.77 3.05
CA VAL A 50 13.51 3.74 4.19
C VAL A 50 12.14 3.23 3.76
N ILE A 51 11.66 3.66 2.60
CA ILE A 51 10.40 3.20 2.02
C ILE A 51 10.45 1.68 1.77
N VAL A 52 11.49 1.18 1.10
CA VAL A 52 11.68 -0.25 0.84
C VAL A 52 11.79 -1.07 2.13
N HIS A 53 12.51 -0.56 3.13
CA HIS A 53 12.60 -1.21 4.44
C HIS A 53 11.22 -1.32 5.12
N ASN A 54 10.41 -0.27 5.07
CA ASN A 54 9.05 -0.27 5.62
C ASN A 54 8.09 -1.18 4.85
N PHE A 55 8.27 -1.36 3.54
CA PHE A 55 7.42 -2.25 2.75
C PHE A 55 7.47 -3.71 3.22
N ALA A 56 8.63 -4.20 3.67
CA ALA A 56 8.75 -5.55 4.20
C ALA A 56 7.93 -5.73 5.49
N THR A 57 8.03 -4.74 6.39
CA THR A 57 7.25 -4.72 7.64
C THR A 57 5.76 -4.62 7.36
N LEU A 58 5.36 -3.74 6.43
CA LEU A 58 3.94 -3.53 6.10
C LEU A 58 3.30 -4.77 5.47
N TYR A 59 4.04 -5.53 4.66
CA TYR A 59 3.55 -6.80 4.12
C TYR A 59 3.39 -7.86 5.20
N SER A 60 4.36 -7.99 6.12
CA SER A 60 4.26 -8.92 7.24
C SER A 60 3.09 -8.61 8.17
N VAL A 61 2.88 -7.33 8.49
CA VAL A 61 1.79 -6.88 9.36
C VAL A 61 0.43 -7.09 8.70
N ASN A 62 0.25 -6.76 7.41
CA ASN A 62 -1.02 -7.02 6.72
C ASN A 62 -1.35 -8.51 6.68
N LYS A 63 -0.34 -9.37 6.48
CA LYS A 63 -0.53 -10.82 6.47
C LYS A 63 -0.89 -11.33 7.87
N GLU A 64 -0.23 -10.84 8.91
CA GLU A 64 -0.52 -11.19 10.30
C GLU A 64 -1.95 -10.77 10.69
N VAL A 65 -2.38 -9.58 10.29
CA VAL A 65 -3.77 -9.10 10.50
C VAL A 65 -4.77 -10.02 9.81
N GLN A 66 -4.56 -10.36 8.54
CA GLN A 66 -5.45 -11.28 7.81
C GLN A 66 -5.51 -12.68 8.46
N GLN A 67 -4.37 -13.19 8.93
CA GLN A 67 -4.31 -14.46 9.65
C GLN A 67 -5.08 -14.39 10.97
N LEU A 68 -4.92 -13.31 11.73
CA LEU A 68 -5.61 -13.11 12.99
C LEU A 68 -7.13 -12.97 12.80
N GLU A 69 -7.56 -12.21 11.80
CA GLU A 69 -8.99 -12.09 11.43
C GLU A 69 -9.60 -13.45 11.09
N THR A 70 -8.85 -14.30 10.38
CA THR A 70 -9.30 -15.67 10.05
C THR A 70 -9.46 -16.52 11.30
N VAL A 71 -8.49 -16.46 12.23
CA VAL A 71 -8.56 -17.19 13.50
C VAL A 71 -9.74 -16.72 14.36
N ILE A 72 -9.99 -15.40 14.41
CA ILE A 72 -11.14 -14.84 15.13
C ILE A 72 -12.45 -15.32 14.52
N ALA A 73 -12.58 -15.31 13.18
CA ALA A 73 -13.78 -15.79 12.51
C ALA A 73 -14.06 -17.27 12.81
N GLN A 74 -13.03 -18.11 12.78
CA GLN A 74 -13.15 -19.54 13.14
C GLN A 74 -13.55 -19.70 14.61
N GLN A 75 -12.95 -18.93 15.51
CA GLN A 75 -13.26 -19.01 16.93
C GLN A 75 -14.70 -18.54 17.23
N GLN A 76 -15.21 -17.56 16.49
CA GLN A 76 -16.58 -17.10 16.58
C GLN A 76 -17.55 -18.19 16.13
N GLU A 77 -17.29 -18.85 15.01
CA GLU A 77 -18.12 -19.96 14.51
C GLU A 77 -18.19 -21.11 15.53
N VAL A 78 -17.06 -21.47 16.14
CA VAL A 78 -17.01 -22.48 17.22
C VAL A 78 -17.83 -22.02 18.43
N ASN A 79 -17.74 -20.75 18.82
CA ASN A 79 -18.48 -20.20 19.95
C ASN A 79 -19.99 -20.22 19.68
N ASP A 80 -20.41 -19.78 18.50
CA ASP A 80 -21.81 -19.79 18.07
C ASP A 80 -22.34 -21.24 18.04
N GLY A 81 -21.55 -22.19 17.53
CA GLY A 81 -21.89 -23.61 17.55
C GLY A 81 -22.00 -24.20 18.96
N LEU A 82 -21.15 -23.80 19.90
CA LEU A 82 -21.25 -24.18 21.31
C LEU A 82 -22.48 -23.55 21.98
N HIS A 83 -22.76 -22.28 21.67
CA HIS A 83 -23.94 -21.59 22.19
C HIS A 83 -25.23 -22.27 21.72
N LEU A 84 -25.30 -22.66 20.44
CA LEU A 84 -26.43 -23.44 19.91
C LEU A 84 -26.58 -24.78 20.64
N GLN A 85 -25.50 -25.50 20.90
CA GLN A 85 -25.54 -26.73 21.69
C GLN A 85 -26.05 -26.48 23.11
N VAL A 86 -25.61 -25.42 23.77
CA VAL A 86 -26.10 -25.07 25.11
C VAL A 86 -27.59 -24.77 25.07
N LEU A 87 -28.07 -24.05 24.06
CA LEU A 87 -29.50 -23.78 23.87
C LEU A 87 -30.27 -25.09 23.73
N GLU A 88 -29.90 -25.94 22.76
CA GLU A 88 -30.55 -27.24 22.51
C GLU A 88 -30.54 -28.13 23.76
N LEU A 89 -29.41 -28.22 24.45
CA LEU A 89 -29.28 -29.04 25.66
C LEU A 89 -30.11 -28.49 26.82
N SER A 90 -30.30 -27.18 26.88
CA SER A 90 -31.07 -26.48 27.92
C SER A 90 -32.55 -26.33 27.57
N GLU A 91 -32.99 -26.80 26.40
CA GLU A 91 -34.39 -26.76 26.01
C GLU A 91 -35.25 -27.54 27.02
N PRO A 92 -36.28 -26.89 27.62
CA PRO A 92 -37.12 -27.53 28.63
C PRO A 92 -37.77 -28.82 28.14
N ASP A 93 -38.20 -28.85 26.88
CA ASP A 93 -38.86 -30.03 26.29
C ASP A 93 -37.93 -31.24 26.23
N ARG A 94 -36.66 -31.02 25.89
CA ARG A 94 -35.62 -32.06 25.88
C ARG A 94 -35.33 -32.56 27.30
N ILE A 95 -35.26 -31.65 28.27
CA ILE A 95 -35.04 -32.05 29.68
C ILE A 95 -36.24 -32.87 30.18
N LEU A 96 -37.47 -32.46 29.85
CA LEU A 96 -38.69 -33.17 30.24
C LEU A 96 -38.83 -34.54 29.54
N SER A 97 -38.38 -34.68 28.30
CA SER A 97 -38.41 -35.98 27.61
C SER A 97 -37.45 -36.97 28.25
N ILE A 98 -36.19 -36.57 28.50
CA ILE A 98 -35.19 -37.39 29.20
C ILE A 98 -35.67 -37.74 30.62
N ALA A 99 -36.30 -36.80 31.32
CA ALA A 99 -36.84 -37.03 32.64
C ALA A 99 -37.92 -38.12 32.66
N LYS A 100 -38.83 -38.10 31.68
CA LYS A 100 -39.89 -39.10 31.54
C LYS A 100 -39.33 -40.48 31.18
N GLU A 101 -38.32 -40.55 30.30
CA GLU A 101 -37.63 -41.80 29.96
C GLU A 101 -36.96 -42.44 31.19
N LEU A 102 -36.45 -41.63 32.12
CA LEU A 102 -35.88 -42.07 33.39
C LEU A 102 -36.94 -42.39 34.46
N GLY A 103 -38.23 -42.27 34.14
CA GLY A 103 -39.33 -42.58 35.07
C GLY A 103 -39.64 -41.47 36.08
N MET A 104 -39.17 -40.24 35.86
CA MET A 104 -39.53 -39.10 36.69
C MET A 104 -40.91 -38.57 36.32
N VAL A 105 -41.70 -38.18 37.34
CA VAL A 105 -43.07 -37.66 37.19
C VAL A 105 -43.08 -36.19 37.60
N LEU A 106 -43.75 -35.35 36.82
CA LEU A 106 -43.89 -33.92 37.11
C LEU A 106 -44.94 -33.72 38.22
N ASP A 107 -44.60 -32.96 39.26
CA ASP A 107 -45.55 -32.55 40.31
C ASP A 107 -46.07 -31.15 39.98
N ASP A 108 -47.31 -31.09 39.49
CA ASP A 108 -47.98 -29.86 39.04
C ASP A 108 -48.09 -28.81 40.16
N ASN A 109 -48.02 -29.20 41.44
CA ASN A 109 -48.06 -28.27 42.57
C ASN A 109 -46.73 -27.55 42.82
N LYS A 110 -45.64 -27.96 42.16
CA LYS A 110 -44.29 -27.39 42.33
C LYS A 110 -43.73 -26.78 41.04
N VAL A 111 -44.57 -26.55 40.04
CA VAL A 111 -44.17 -25.91 38.80
C VAL A 111 -44.08 -24.39 39.00
N LYS A 112 -42.90 -23.81 38.78
CA LYS A 112 -42.68 -22.36 38.77
C LYS A 112 -42.59 -21.88 37.32
N VAL A 113 -43.57 -21.10 36.89
CA VAL A 113 -43.58 -20.51 35.55
C VAL A 113 -42.53 -19.40 35.50
N VAL A 114 -41.51 -19.56 34.67
CA VAL A 114 -40.48 -18.54 34.42
C VAL A 114 -40.94 -17.75 33.20
N GLN A 115 -41.40 -16.51 33.40
CA GLN A 115 -41.63 -15.58 32.29
C GLN A 115 -40.28 -14.97 31.91
N ASN A 116 -39.93 -15.07 30.64
CA ASN A 116 -38.70 -14.54 30.06
C ASN A 116 -38.94 -13.13 29.49
#